data_AF-A0A842VXJ5-F1
#
_entry.id   AF-A0A842VXJ5-F1
#
_cell.length_a   1.000
_cell.length_b   1.000
_cell.length_c   1.000
_cell.angle_alpha   90.00
_cell.angle_beta   90.00
_cell.angle_gamma   90.00
#
_symmetry.space_group_name_H-M   'P 1'
#
loop_
_entity.id
_entity.type
_entity.pdbx_description
1 polymer ?
#
loop_
_entity_poly.entity_id
_entity_poly.type
_entity_poly.pdbx_seq_one_letter_code
_entity_poly.pdbx_strand_id
1 'polypeptide(L)'
;MGNKRFLIGFLYGTILGVFGVFIFSNFEYSGLSFYAVFQDMDIFSGLYQFFWLSFRFNFFKLFNPAEIQTINLLETFYPAFMGWFSAGLIAGTIVKGGKRGVLNGMLMVITNVILWLCFAVICGANVTFVFMTNIFETGGGILTGLISAILGGLIGGLISGSYIGSTL
;
A
#
# COMPACT_ATOMS: atom_id res chain seq x y z
N MET A 1 -27.34 -1.45 -3.03
CA MET A 1 -26.39 -1.89 -1.99
C MET A 1 -24.93 -2.01 -2.47
N GLY A 2 -24.65 -2.26 -3.76
CA GLY A 2 -23.27 -2.44 -4.26
C GLY A 2 -22.30 -1.27 -4.06
N ASN A 3 -22.74 -0.02 -4.25
CA ASN A 3 -21.86 1.15 -4.10
C ASN A 3 -21.40 1.39 -2.64
N LYS A 4 -22.24 1.07 -1.65
CA LYS A 4 -21.86 1.21 -0.23
C LYS A 4 -20.76 0.23 0.15
N ARG A 5 -20.85 -1.02 -0.31
CA ARG A 5 -19.80 -2.04 -0.09
C ARG A 5 -18.50 -1.66 -0.78
N PHE A 6 -18.59 -1.11 -1.99
CA PHE A 6 -17.44 -0.58 -2.71
C PHE A 6 -16.72 0.51 -1.90
N LEU A 7 -17.47 1.51 -1.42
CA LEU A 7 -16.90 2.60 -0.62
C LEU A 7 -16.31 2.11 0.71
N ILE A 8 -16.98 1.19 1.40
CA ILE A 8 -16.48 0.64 2.66
C ILE A 8 -15.18 -0.15 2.41
N GLY A 9 -15.17 -1.05 1.43
CA GLY A 9 -13.98 -1.82 1.09
C GLY A 9 -12.80 -0.91 0.71
N PHE A 10 -13.07 0.15 -0.05
CA PHE A 10 -12.10 1.18 -0.39
C PHE A 10 -11.52 1.85 0.85
N LEU A 11 -12.35 2.40 1.74
CA LEU A 11 -11.89 3.09 2.95
C LEU A 11 -11.06 2.17 3.85
N TYR A 12 -11.53 0.94 4.08
CA TYR A 12 -10.80 -0.03 4.91
C TYR A 12 -9.45 -0.40 4.30
N GLY A 13 -9.39 -0.69 3.00
CA GLY A 13 -8.13 -1.07 2.38
C GLY A 13 -7.18 0.12 2.15
N THR A 14 -7.67 1.35 2.01
CA THR A 14 -6.83 2.56 2.05
C THR A 14 -6.13 2.67 3.40
N ILE A 15 -6.88 2.57 4.51
CA ILE A 15 -6.33 2.63 5.87
C ILE A 15 -5.35 1.47 6.09
N LEU A 16 -5.78 0.24 5.80
CA LEU A 16 -4.98 -0.95 6.05
C LEU A 16 -3.76 -1.04 5.12
N GLY A 17 -3.80 -0.47 3.92
CA GLY A 17 -2.67 -0.41 3.01
C GLY A 17 -1.51 0.43 3.57
N VAL A 18 -1.82 1.49 4.32
CA VAL A 18 -0.80 2.34 4.96
C VAL A 18 -0.35 1.76 6.30
N PHE A 19 -1.28 1.28 7.13
CA PHE A 19 -0.96 0.67 8.42
C PHE A 19 -0.34 -0.73 8.30
N GLY A 20 -0.64 -1.45 7.24
CA GLY A 20 -0.32 -2.86 7.08
C GLY A 20 1.17 -3.14 7.20
N VAL A 21 2.01 -2.25 6.68
CA VAL A 21 3.46 -2.42 6.74
C VAL A 21 3.97 -2.51 8.18
N PHE A 22 3.43 -1.69 9.08
CA PHE A 22 3.77 -1.76 10.52
C PHE A 22 3.18 -2.99 11.20
N ILE A 23 1.96 -3.41 10.82
CA ILE A 23 1.33 -4.62 11.38
C ILE A 23 2.18 -5.86 11.09
N PHE A 24 2.71 -5.98 9.87
CA PHE A 24 3.53 -7.12 9.45
C PHE A 24 5.01 -6.99 9.81
N SER A 25 5.42 -5.90 10.46
CA SER A 25 6.81 -5.66 10.88
C SER A 25 6.95 -5.46 12.40
N ASN A 26 6.00 -5.98 13.20
CA ASN A 26 5.99 -5.79 14.65
C ASN A 26 6.06 -4.31 15.10
N PHE A 27 5.41 -3.42 14.35
CA PHE A 27 5.38 -1.96 14.57
C PHE A 27 6.73 -1.25 14.43
N GLU A 28 7.74 -1.91 13.87
CA GLU A 28 9.02 -1.32 13.51
C GLU A 28 9.32 -1.61 12.04
N TYR A 29 9.41 -0.58 11.21
CA TYR A 29 9.65 -0.78 9.78
C TYR A 29 10.81 0.07 9.30
N SER A 30 11.85 -0.61 8.82
CA SER A 30 13.02 0.00 8.20
C SER A 30 13.67 1.09 9.09
N GLY A 31 13.86 0.70 10.36
CA GLY A 31 14.53 1.49 11.40
C GLY A 31 13.65 2.51 12.14
N LEU A 32 12.36 2.61 11.79
CA LEU A 32 11.42 3.54 12.43
C LEU A 32 10.29 2.78 13.11
N SER A 33 10.06 3.06 14.39
CA SER A 33 8.88 2.56 15.10
C SER A 33 7.67 3.44 14.78
N PHE A 34 6.47 2.86 14.83
CA PHE A 34 5.22 3.61 14.65
C PHE A 34 5.13 4.82 15.61
N TYR A 35 5.61 4.63 16.84
CA TYR A 35 5.64 5.68 17.85
C TYR A 35 6.60 6.82 17.49
N ALA A 36 7.81 6.49 17.01
CA ALA A 36 8.80 7.51 16.61
C ALA A 36 8.32 8.39 15.45
N VAL A 37 7.51 7.85 14.54
CA VAL A 37 6.95 8.61 13.40
C VAL A 37 6.06 9.77 13.85
N PHE A 38 5.38 9.66 15.00
CA PHE A 38 4.42 10.68 15.46
C PHE A 38 4.86 11.41 16.74
N GLN A 39 5.85 10.90 17.47
CA GLN A 39 6.34 11.56 18.68
C GLN A 39 7.29 12.72 18.37
N ASP A 40 8.19 12.52 17.40
CA ASP A 40 9.31 13.44 17.14
C ASP A 40 9.05 14.40 15.96
N MET A 41 7.87 14.28 15.32
CA MET A 41 7.51 15.02 14.10
C MET A 41 6.18 15.73 14.26
N ASP A 42 6.00 16.83 13.52
CA ASP A 42 4.67 17.42 13.35
C ASP A 42 3.74 16.45 12.61
N ILE A 43 2.43 16.59 12.82
CA ILE A 43 1.44 15.63 12.33
C ILE A 43 1.48 15.45 10.80
N PHE A 44 1.81 16.50 10.04
CA PHE A 44 1.86 16.43 8.58
C PHE A 44 3.12 15.75 8.08
N SER A 45 4.28 16.02 8.69
CA SER A 45 5.52 15.28 8.40
C SER A 45 5.41 13.82 8.82
N GLY A 46 4.80 13.53 9.97
CA GLY A 46 4.53 12.16 10.41
C GLY A 46 3.64 11.42 9.40
N LEU A 47 2.55 12.04 8.93
CA LEU A 47 1.71 11.46 7.88
C LEU A 47 2.45 11.29 6.55
N TYR A 48 3.25 12.27 6.11
CA TYR A 48 4.09 12.12 4.92
C TYR A 48 5.02 10.90 5.03
N GLN A 49 5.73 10.77 6.16
CA GLN A 49 6.64 9.67 6.43
C GLN A 49 5.89 8.33 6.50
N PHE A 50 4.72 8.31 7.14
CA PHE A 50 3.89 7.13 7.31
C PHE A 50 3.41 6.56 5.97
N PHE A 51 2.94 7.43 5.08
CA PHE A 51 2.57 7.03 3.72
C PHE A 51 3.80 6.60 2.90
N TRP A 52 4.92 7.32 3.01
CA TRP A 52 6.16 6.98 2.32
C TRP A 52 6.64 5.57 2.68
N LEU A 53 6.65 5.21 3.97
CA LEU A 53 7.10 3.91 4.44
C LEU A 53 6.31 2.76 3.80
N SER A 54 5.04 2.98 3.48
CA SER A 54 4.20 1.98 2.81
C SER A 54 4.68 1.66 1.39
N PHE A 55 5.39 2.59 0.75
CA PHE A 55 5.95 2.45 -0.59
C PHE A 55 7.47 2.28 -0.60
N ARG A 56 8.11 2.07 0.55
CA ARG A 56 9.58 2.07 0.64
C ARG A 56 10.25 0.87 -0.06
N PHE A 57 9.54 -0.25 -0.23
CA PHE A 57 10.14 -1.41 -0.89
C PHE A 57 10.13 -1.27 -2.41
N ASN A 58 11.32 -1.09 -3.00
CA ASN A 58 11.51 -1.03 -4.43
C ASN A 58 11.49 -2.44 -5.07
N PHE A 59 10.43 -2.75 -5.82
CA PHE A 59 10.30 -4.02 -6.54
C PHE A 59 11.43 -4.30 -7.54
N PHE A 60 12.00 -3.26 -8.17
CA PHE A 60 13.05 -3.44 -9.17
C PHE A 60 14.33 -4.05 -8.58
N LYS A 61 14.54 -3.95 -7.26
CA LYS A 61 15.67 -4.58 -6.58
C LYS A 61 15.68 -6.10 -6.76
N LEU A 62 14.50 -6.73 -6.91
CA LEU A 62 14.38 -8.17 -7.16
C LEU A 62 14.95 -8.61 -8.52
N PHE A 63 15.14 -7.68 -9.46
CA PHE A 63 15.70 -7.96 -10.78
C PHE A 63 17.15 -7.48 -10.94
N ASN A 64 17.75 -6.89 -9.90
CA ASN A 64 19.15 -6.47 -9.91
C ASN A 64 20.00 -7.51 -9.15
N PRO A 65 20.80 -8.34 -9.84
CA PRO A 65 21.59 -9.40 -9.22
C PRO A 65 22.55 -8.90 -8.12
N ALA A 66 23.03 -7.66 -8.24
CA ALA A 66 23.91 -7.04 -7.24
C ALA A 66 23.16 -6.66 -5.95
N GLU A 67 21.87 -6.36 -6.03
CA GLU A 67 21.05 -5.99 -4.87
C GLU A 67 20.34 -7.18 -4.24
N ILE A 68 20.07 -8.26 -4.97
CA ILE A 68 19.42 -9.46 -4.41
C ILE A 68 20.16 -10.00 -3.18
N GLN A 69 21.49 -9.90 -3.14
CA GLN A 69 22.30 -10.34 -1.99
C GLN A 69 22.20 -9.41 -0.77
N THR A 70 21.74 -8.18 -0.94
CA THR A 70 21.61 -7.16 0.13
C THR A 70 20.16 -6.87 0.51
N ILE A 71 19.18 -7.43 -0.22
CA ILE A 71 17.76 -7.28 0.13
C ILE A 71 17.43 -8.15 1.34
N ASN A 72 17.14 -7.49 2.47
CA ASN A 72 16.45 -8.14 3.57
C ASN A 72 14.97 -8.36 3.21
N LEU A 73 14.69 -9.48 2.55
CA LEU A 73 13.35 -9.86 2.09
C LEU A 73 12.35 -9.95 3.25
N LEU A 74 12.78 -10.40 4.42
CA LEU A 74 11.90 -10.57 5.57
C LEU A 74 11.58 -9.24 6.28
N GLU A 75 12.50 -8.28 6.24
CA GLU A 75 12.37 -7.02 6.98
C GLU A 75 11.77 -5.89 6.14
N THR A 76 11.97 -5.93 4.82
CA THR A 76 11.54 -4.85 3.92
C THR A 76 10.51 -5.30 2.89
N PHE A 77 10.75 -6.41 2.17
CA PHE A 77 9.80 -6.89 1.17
C PHE A 77 8.51 -7.43 1.80
N TYR A 78 8.66 -8.36 2.74
CA TYR A 78 7.53 -9.08 3.31
C TYR A 78 6.49 -8.16 3.95
N PRO A 79 6.85 -7.19 4.82
CA PRO A 79 5.84 -6.33 5.43
C PRO A 79 5.15 -5.40 4.43
N ALA A 80 5.90 -4.86 3.46
CA ALA A 80 5.32 -4.04 2.40
C ALA A 80 4.35 -4.85 1.53
N PHE A 81 4.79 -6.00 1.04
CA PHE A 81 3.97 -6.88 0.20
C PHE A 81 2.72 -7.35 0.96
N MET A 82 2.88 -7.87 2.18
CA MET A 82 1.78 -8.38 2.99
C MET A 82 0.80 -7.30 3.44
N GLY A 83 1.30 -6.09 3.74
CA GLY A 83 0.45 -4.94 4.06
C GLY A 83 -0.51 -4.60 2.91
N TRP A 84 0.02 -4.43 1.70
CA TRP A 84 -0.79 -4.14 0.53
C TRP A 84 -1.65 -5.34 0.08
N PHE A 85 -1.11 -6.55 0.17
CA PHE A 85 -1.84 -7.77 -0.17
C PHE A 85 -3.04 -7.99 0.75
N SER A 86 -2.85 -7.88 2.06
CA SER A 86 -3.94 -8.02 3.03
C SER A 86 -4.98 -6.90 2.89
N ALA A 87 -4.55 -5.67 2.64
CA ALA A 87 -5.44 -4.55 2.33
C ALA A 87 -6.30 -4.84 1.10
N GLY A 88 -5.66 -5.27 0.01
CA GLY A 88 -6.33 -5.72 -1.21
C GLY A 88 -7.32 -6.85 -0.92
N LEU A 89 -6.88 -7.87 -0.19
CA LEU A 89 -7.68 -9.07 0.11
C LEU A 89 -8.93 -8.72 0.91
N ILE A 90 -8.79 -8.01 2.03
CA ILE A 90 -9.92 -7.61 2.87
C ILE A 90 -10.86 -6.72 2.06
N ALA A 91 -10.34 -5.71 1.36
CA ALA A 91 -11.15 -4.84 0.53
C ALA A 91 -11.89 -5.62 -0.57
N GLY A 92 -11.23 -6.57 -1.23
CA GLY A 92 -11.81 -7.45 -2.23
C GLY A 92 -12.95 -8.32 -1.68
N THR A 93 -12.78 -8.89 -0.49
CA THR A 93 -13.83 -9.69 0.16
C THR A 93 -15.08 -8.88 0.48
N ILE A 94 -14.94 -7.60 0.83
CA ILE A 94 -16.05 -6.69 1.13
C ILE A 94 -16.81 -6.32 -0.16
N VAL A 95 -16.09 -6.01 -1.24
CA VAL A 95 -16.68 -5.49 -2.47
C VAL A 95 -17.41 -6.56 -3.29
N LYS A 96 -16.96 -7.81 -3.21
CA LYS A 96 -17.42 -8.96 -4.01
C LYS A 96 -17.14 -8.85 -5.51
N GLY A 97 -16.71 -9.98 -6.09
CA GLY A 97 -16.41 -10.15 -7.50
C GLY A 97 -14.99 -9.73 -7.86
N GLY A 98 -14.24 -10.63 -8.50
CA GLY A 98 -12.83 -10.43 -8.84
C GLY A 98 -12.53 -9.13 -9.60
N LYS A 99 -13.35 -8.78 -10.62
CA LYS A 99 -13.17 -7.51 -11.37
C LYS A 99 -13.26 -6.27 -10.48
N ARG A 100 -14.21 -6.26 -9.53
CA ARG A 100 -14.39 -5.13 -8.62
C ARG A 100 -13.35 -5.12 -7.52
N GLY A 101 -12.90 -6.28 -7.06
CA GLY A 101 -11.79 -6.43 -6.14
C GLY A 101 -10.48 -5.87 -6.71
N VAL A 102 -10.17 -6.19 -7.98
CA VAL A 102 -9.02 -5.61 -8.70
C VAL A 102 -9.14 -4.10 -8.83
N LEU A 103 -10.30 -3.61 -9.27
CA LEU A 103 -10.54 -2.16 -9.39
C LEU A 103 -10.35 -1.45 -8.05
N ASN A 104 -10.89 -2.02 -6.97
CA ASN A 104 -10.74 -1.45 -5.65
C ASN A 104 -9.26 -1.48 -5.19
N GLY A 105 -8.56 -2.59 -5.41
CA GLY A 105 -7.11 -2.74 -5.20
C GLY A 105 -6.30 -1.61 -5.83
N MET A 106 -6.54 -1.35 -7.11
CA MET A 106 -5.87 -0.29 -7.87
C MET A 106 -6.20 1.10 -7.31
N LEU A 107 -7.47 1.40 -7.05
CA LEU A 107 -7.90 2.71 -6.57
C LEU A 107 -7.29 3.05 -5.21
N MET A 108 -7.24 2.09 -4.28
CA MET A 108 -6.66 2.32 -2.95
C MET A 108 -5.18 2.72 -3.03
N VAL A 109 -4.40 2.04 -3.89
CA VAL A 109 -2.99 2.38 -4.11
C VAL A 109 -2.86 3.77 -4.73
N ILE A 110 -3.61 4.07 -5.79
CA ILE A 110 -3.58 5.39 -6.44
C ILE A 110 -3.95 6.50 -5.46
N THR A 111 -5.00 6.31 -4.66
CA THR A 111 -5.41 7.28 -3.64
C THR A 111 -4.31 7.47 -2.60
N ASN A 112 -3.68 6.41 -2.11
CA ASN A 112 -2.59 6.52 -1.14
C ASN A 112 -1.37 7.23 -1.72
N VAL A 113 -1.04 7.03 -3.00
CA VAL A 113 0.01 7.80 -3.69
C VAL A 113 -0.37 9.29 -3.78
N ILE A 114 -1.61 9.61 -4.12
CA ILE A 114 -2.07 11.01 -4.17
C ILE A 114 -2.00 11.66 -2.79
N LEU A 115 -2.50 10.98 -1.76
CA LEU A 115 -2.46 11.48 -0.38
C LEU A 115 -1.02 11.71 0.08
N TRP A 116 -0.12 10.77 -0.21
CA TRP A 116 1.30 10.92 0.07
C TRP A 116 1.89 12.18 -0.57
N LEU A 117 1.60 12.43 -1.86
CA LEU A 117 2.07 13.62 -2.57
C LEU A 117 1.45 14.91 -2.01
N CYS A 118 0.18 14.89 -1.59
CA CYS A 118 -0.44 16.02 -0.92
C CYS A 118 0.28 16.35 0.39
N PHE A 119 0.58 15.35 1.23
CA PHE A 119 1.34 15.56 2.47
C PHE A 119 2.76 16.05 2.19
N ALA A 120 3.41 15.53 1.14
CA ALA A 120 4.74 15.98 0.72
C ALA A 120 4.76 17.49 0.39
N VAL A 121 3.75 17.99 -0.31
CA VAL A 121 3.63 19.42 -0.62
C VAL A 121 3.37 20.24 0.65
N ILE A 122 2.51 19.76 1.55
CA ILE A 122 2.17 20.46 2.80
C ILE A 122 3.38 20.59 3.73
N CYS A 123 4.22 19.54 3.84
CA CYS A 123 5.42 19.58 4.67
C CYS A 123 6.64 20.24 3.97
N GLY A 124 6.46 20.77 2.76
CA GLY A 124 7.55 21.40 2.00
C GLY A 124 8.62 20.42 1.52
N ALA A 125 8.32 19.12 1.47
CA ALA A 125 9.23 18.12 0.94
C ALA A 125 9.49 18.36 -0.56
N ASN A 126 10.72 18.10 -0.99
CA ASN A 126 11.10 18.27 -2.39
C ASN A 126 10.56 17.10 -3.23
N VAL A 127 9.32 17.23 -3.70
CA VAL A 127 8.66 16.23 -4.57
C VAL A 127 9.44 16.03 -5.88
N THR A 128 10.13 17.06 -6.36
CA THR A 128 10.96 16.97 -7.57
C THR A 128 12.14 16.03 -7.39
N PHE A 129 12.76 16.01 -6.21
CA PHE A 129 13.85 15.09 -5.88
C PHE A 129 13.40 13.62 -5.90
N VAL A 130 12.20 13.36 -5.39
CA VAL A 130 11.60 12.01 -5.36
C VAL A 130 11.46 11.42 -6.77
N PHE A 131 11.04 12.23 -7.75
CA PHE A 131 10.81 11.76 -9.11
C PHE A 131 11.98 11.93 -10.08
N MET A 132 12.90 12.87 -9.84
CA MET A 132 14.06 13.04 -10.72
C MET A 132 15.26 12.19 -10.32
N THR A 133 15.51 12.02 -9.02
CA THR A 133 16.69 11.30 -8.53
C THR A 133 16.36 9.85 -8.17
N ASN A 134 15.17 9.61 -7.64
CA ASN A 134 14.76 8.31 -7.09
C ASN A 134 13.58 7.68 -7.83
N ILE A 135 13.47 7.90 -9.15
CA ILE A 135 12.33 7.43 -9.94
C ILE A 135 12.14 5.90 -9.88
N PHE A 136 13.24 5.15 -9.90
CA PHE A 136 13.20 3.69 -9.80
C PHE A 136 12.84 3.23 -8.38
N GLU A 137 13.32 3.92 -7.36
CA GLU A 137 12.98 3.57 -5.98
C GLU A 137 11.50 3.81 -5.68
N THR A 138 11.02 5.01 -6.00
CA THR A 138 9.61 5.39 -5.84
C THR A 138 8.70 4.57 -6.75
N GLY A 139 9.07 4.42 -8.02
CA GLY A 139 8.31 3.65 -8.99
C GLY A 139 8.21 2.17 -8.62
N GLY A 140 9.31 1.57 -8.14
CA GLY A 140 9.32 0.22 -7.63
C GLY A 140 8.49 0.05 -6.36
N GLY A 141 8.48 1.07 -5.50
CA GLY A 141 7.57 1.17 -4.35
C GLY A 141 6.10 1.07 -4.71
N ILE A 142 5.68 1.95 -5.62
CA ILE A 142 4.31 2.00 -6.14
C ILE A 142 3.95 0.68 -6.83
N LEU A 143 4.87 0.12 -7.60
CA LEU A 143 4.66 -1.14 -8.32
C LEU A 143 4.51 -2.33 -7.36
N THR A 144 5.29 -2.39 -6.27
CA THR A 144 5.08 -3.36 -5.19
C THR A 144 3.67 -3.23 -4.62
N GLY A 145 3.24 -2.01 -4.29
CA GLY A 145 1.90 -1.77 -3.76
C GLY A 145 0.80 -2.19 -4.72
N LEU A 146 0.94 -1.84 -6.01
CA LEU A 146 -0.01 -2.20 -7.06
C LEU A 146 -0.13 -3.72 -7.24
N ILE A 147 0.98 -4.43 -7.45
CA ILE A 147 0.95 -5.88 -7.66
C ILE A 147 0.32 -6.57 -6.45
N SER A 148 0.77 -6.22 -5.25
CA SER A 148 0.29 -6.83 -4.01
C SER A 148 -1.21 -6.59 -3.79
N ALA A 149 -1.66 -5.34 -3.92
CA ALA A 149 -3.06 -4.97 -3.73
C ALA A 149 -3.99 -5.55 -4.81
N ILE A 150 -3.54 -5.62 -6.07
CA ILE A 150 -4.30 -6.25 -7.16
C ILE A 150 -4.46 -7.75 -6.91
N LEU A 151 -3.39 -8.45 -6.55
CA LEU A 151 -3.44 -9.89 -6.25
C LEU A 151 -4.35 -10.18 -5.06
N GLY A 152 -4.19 -9.42 -3.97
CA GLY A 152 -5.07 -9.50 -2.81
C GLY A 152 -6.52 -9.24 -3.20
N GLY A 153 -6.78 -8.13 -3.89
CA GLY A 153 -8.11 -7.72 -4.34
C GLY A 153 -8.80 -8.75 -5.23
N LEU A 154 -8.06 -9.35 -6.17
CA LEU A 154 -8.56 -10.43 -7.01
C LEU A 154 -8.97 -11.64 -6.17
N ILE A 155 -8.07 -12.15 -5.32
CA ILE A 155 -8.31 -13.33 -4.49
C ILE A 155 -9.50 -13.08 -3.54
N GLY A 156 -9.50 -11.96 -2.83
CA GLY A 156 -10.60 -11.60 -1.92
C GLY A 156 -11.94 -11.43 -2.65
N GLY A 157 -11.93 -10.82 -3.83
CA GLY A 157 -13.12 -10.67 -4.67
C GLY A 157 -13.65 -12.00 -5.21
N LEU A 158 -12.78 -12.97 -5.48
CA LEU A 158 -13.17 -14.31 -5.93
C LEU A 158 -13.74 -15.16 -4.78
N ILE A 159 -13.09 -15.13 -3.61
CA ILE A 159 -13.54 -15.85 -2.40
C ILE A 159 -14.97 -15.45 -2.00
N SER A 160 -15.29 -14.15 -2.13
CA SER A 160 -16.58 -13.60 -1.71
C SER A 160 -17.72 -13.77 -2.73
N GLY A 161 -17.41 -14.38 -3.89
CA GLY A 161 -18.38 -14.78 -4.92
C GLY A 161 -18.71 -13.69 -5.94
N SER A 162 -19.50 -14.07 -6.96
CA SER A 162 -19.91 -13.16 -8.04
C SER A 162 -20.84 -12.05 -7.52
N TYR A 163 -20.62 -10.83 -8.02
CA TYR A 163 -21.50 -9.69 -7.75
C TYR A 163 -22.89 -9.84 -8.38
N ILE A 164 -23.01 -10.59 -9.49
CA ILE A 164 -24.22 -10.65 -10.32
C ILE A 164 -25.21 -11.75 -9.85
N GLY A 165 -24.88 -12.51 -8.79
CA GLY A 165 -25.64 -13.72 -8.42
C GLY A 165 -26.26 -13.75 -7.02
N SER A 166 -26.37 -12.64 -6.27
CA SER A 166 -26.94 -12.69 -4.90
C SER A 166 -28.45 -12.45 -4.82
N THR A 167 -29.19 -12.83 -5.85
CA THR A 167 -30.66 -12.98 -5.82
C THR A 167 -31.00 -14.45 -5.99
N LEU A 168 -30.71 -15.22 -4.94
CA LEU A 168 -31.44 -16.43 -4.56
C LEU A 168 -31.68 -16.31 -3.05
#